data_AF-A0ABD5Y0W1-F1
#
_entry.id   AF-A0ABD5Y0W1-F1
#
_cell.length_a   1.000
_cell.length_b   1.000
_cell.length_c   1.000
_cell.angle_alpha   90.00
_cell.angle_beta   90.00
_cell.angle_gamma   90.00
#
_symmetry.space_group_name_H-M   'P 1'
#
loop_
_entity.id
_entity.type
_entity.pdbx_description
1 polymer ?
#
loop_
_entity_poly.entity_id
_entity_poly.type
_entity_poly.pdbx_seq_one_letter_code
_entity_poly.pdbx_strand_id
1 'polypeptide(L)'
;MTGETAETTGSDEPTAERRGDGPVAVPRQVHCELQTLGQMGVDPFEEGILDTLDRYNFHAAREWALDNPDRYVRAVREGTVDETFAETTTGGD
;
A
#
# COMPACT_ATOMS: atom_id res chain seq x y z
N MET A 1 -41.50 6.13 -42.39
CA MET A 1 -41.42 6.33 -40.93
C MET A 1 -40.18 5.61 -40.45
N THR A 2 -39.12 6.36 -40.20
CA THR A 2 -37.83 5.87 -39.69
C THR A 2 -37.77 6.17 -38.21
N GLY A 3 -37.98 5.15 -37.38
CA GLY A 3 -37.58 5.03 -35.98
C GLY A 3 -37.04 3.60 -35.88
N GLU A 4 -35.98 3.28 -35.16
CA GLU A 4 -35.67 3.70 -33.80
C GLU A 4 -34.19 3.37 -33.55
N THR A 5 -33.60 4.09 -32.60
CA THR A 5 -32.18 4.23 -32.31
C THR A 5 -31.54 3.00 -31.65
N ALA A 6 -30.56 2.40 -32.32
CA ALA A 6 -29.36 1.83 -31.71
C ALA A 6 -28.22 2.70 -32.26
N GLU A 7 -27.24 3.20 -31.51
CA GLU A 7 -26.35 2.51 -30.61
C GLU A 7 -25.92 3.54 -29.56
N THR A 8 -26.23 3.28 -28.28
CA THR A 8 -25.67 4.12 -27.21
C THR A 8 -24.25 3.65 -26.94
N THR A 9 -23.32 4.51 -27.35
CA THR A 9 -22.08 4.87 -26.65
C THR A 9 -21.40 3.73 -25.90
N GLY A 10 -20.34 3.21 -26.53
CA GLY A 10 -19.38 2.33 -25.89
C GLY A 10 -18.93 2.88 -24.54
N SER A 11 -18.69 1.94 -23.64
CA SER A 11 -18.17 2.09 -22.29
C SER A 11 -17.03 3.11 -22.24
N ASP A 12 -17.35 4.36 -21.93
CA ASP A 12 -16.44 5.26 -21.25
C ASP A 12 -16.46 4.84 -19.77
N GLU A 13 -15.91 3.66 -19.51
CA GLU A 13 -15.40 3.38 -18.18
C GLU A 13 -14.22 4.34 -18.04
N PRO A 14 -14.24 5.29 -17.08
CA PRO A 14 -13.11 6.17 -16.92
C PRO A 14 -11.93 5.26 -16.61
N THR A 15 -10.99 5.16 -17.55
CA THR A 15 -9.67 4.63 -17.31
C THR A 15 -9.11 5.54 -16.24
N ALA A 16 -9.34 5.16 -14.99
CA ALA A 16 -8.63 5.68 -13.86
C ALA A 16 -7.20 5.29 -14.14
N GLU A 17 -6.48 6.20 -14.80
CA GLU A 17 -5.06 6.37 -14.63
C GLU A 17 -4.86 6.48 -13.11
N ARG A 18 -4.77 5.32 -12.46
CA ARG A 18 -4.46 5.21 -11.05
C ARG A 18 -3.04 5.73 -10.97
N ARG A 19 -2.94 7.03 -10.66
CA ARG A 19 -1.75 7.69 -10.13
C ARG A 19 -1.05 6.68 -9.22
N GLY A 20 0.26 6.50 -9.41
CA GLY A 20 1.07 5.44 -8.81
C GLY A 20 1.14 5.38 -7.27
N ASP A 21 0.00 5.21 -6.62
CA ASP A 21 -0.20 5.15 -5.17
C ASP A 21 -1.07 3.93 -4.82
N GLY A 22 -0.66 2.79 -5.38
CA GLY A 22 -1.02 1.48 -4.82
C GLY A 22 -0.21 1.19 -3.54
N PRO A 23 -0.49 0.09 -2.85
CA PRO A 23 0.19 -0.28 -1.61
C PRO A 23 1.72 -0.28 -1.78
N VAL A 24 2.44 0.09 -0.73
CA VAL A 24 3.90 0.18 -0.78
C VAL A 24 4.49 -1.22 -0.67
N ALA A 25 5.28 -1.61 -1.68
CA ALA A 25 6.11 -2.79 -1.60
C ALA A 25 7.20 -2.58 -0.52
N VAL A 26 7.23 -3.46 0.46
CA VAL A 26 8.19 -3.44 1.56
C VAL A 26 8.82 -4.82 1.75
N PRO A 27 10.03 -4.91 2.32
CA PRO A 27 10.61 -6.19 2.69
C PRO A 27 9.66 -7.01 3.58
N ARG A 28 9.62 -8.33 3.38
CA ARG A 28 8.72 -9.24 4.11
C ARG A 28 8.70 -9.00 5.62
N GLN A 29 9.87 -8.82 6.23
CA GLN A 29 9.98 -8.59 7.66
C GLN A 29 9.30 -7.28 8.08
N VAL A 30 9.48 -6.21 7.30
CA VAL A 30 8.80 -4.91 7.51
C VAL A 30 7.29 -5.08 7.39
N HIS A 31 6.82 -5.80 6.36
CA HIS A 31 5.39 -6.10 6.18
C HIS A 31 4.81 -6.81 7.41
N CYS A 32 5.44 -7.90 7.86
CA CYS A 32 4.98 -8.67 9.03
C CYS A 32 4.96 -7.85 10.32
N GLU A 33 5.97 -7.01 10.55
CA GLU A 33 6.06 -6.17 11.75
C GLU A 33 4.98 -5.08 11.74
N LEU A 34 4.79 -4.37 10.61
CA LEU A 34 3.74 -3.36 10.49
C LEU A 34 2.32 -3.97 10.58
N GLN A 35 2.12 -5.15 10.00
CA GLN A 35 0.86 -5.88 10.14
C GLN A 35 0.60 -6.25 11.61
N THR A 36 1.62 -6.72 12.33
CA THR A 36 1.52 -7.05 13.75
C THR A 36 1.21 -5.80 14.59
N LEU A 37 1.87 -4.67 14.30
CA LEU A 37 1.61 -3.39 14.94
C LEU A 37 0.15 -2.96 14.80
N GLY A 38 -0.41 -3.07 13.60
CA GLY A 38 -1.83 -2.81 13.34
C GLY A 38 -2.77 -3.77 14.08
N GLN A 39 -2.42 -5.05 14.18
CA GLN A 39 -3.19 -6.04 14.96
C GLN A 39 -3.18 -5.76 16.46
N MET A 40 -2.13 -5.13 16.98
CA MET A 40 -2.06 -4.66 18.37
C MET A 40 -2.90 -3.39 18.62
N GLY A 41 -3.45 -2.77 17.56
CA GLY A 41 -4.22 -1.53 17.67
C GLY A 41 -3.37 -0.30 17.98
N VAL A 42 -2.06 -0.37 17.74
CA VAL A 42 -1.17 0.80 17.84
C VAL A 42 -1.42 1.72 16.66
N ASP A 43 -1.57 3.01 16.92
CA ASP A 43 -1.71 4.01 15.87
C ASP A 43 -0.34 4.26 15.21
N PRO A 44 -0.15 3.93 13.90
CA PRO A 44 1.11 4.16 13.23
C PRO A 44 1.44 5.64 12.99
N PHE A 45 0.50 6.55 13.28
CA PHE A 45 0.71 8.00 13.21
C PHE A 45 0.98 8.64 14.59
N GLU A 46 1.08 7.84 15.66
CA GLU A 46 1.35 8.37 16.99
C GLU A 46 2.72 9.05 17.07
N GLU A 47 2.81 10.10 17.88
CA GLU A 47 4.10 10.68 18.23
C GLU A 47 4.95 9.66 18.98
N GLY A 48 6.19 9.45 18.54
CA GLY A 48 7.07 8.44 19.12
C GLY A 48 6.90 7.04 18.53
N ILE A 49 6.29 6.90 17.35
CA ILE A 49 6.15 5.59 16.69
C ILE A 49 7.48 4.82 16.55
N LEU A 50 8.61 5.51 16.36
CA LEU A 50 9.94 4.89 16.30
C LEU A 50 10.35 4.25 17.63
N ASP A 51 10.00 4.87 18.77
CA ASP A 51 10.22 4.31 20.11
C ASP A 51 9.25 3.16 20.38
N THR A 52 8.03 3.24 19.88
CA THR A 52 7.06 2.14 19.97
C THR A 52 7.54 0.91 19.18
N LEU A 53 8.04 1.10 17.95
CA LEU A 53 8.64 0.03 17.16
C LEU A 53 9.84 -0.59 17.88
N ASP A 54 10.71 0.22 18.49
CA ASP A 54 11.85 -0.26 19.28
C ASP A 54 11.38 -1.07 20.51
N ARG A 55 10.39 -0.56 21.25
CA ARG A 55 9.81 -1.21 22.42
C ARG A 55 9.27 -2.61 22.13
N TYR A 56 8.71 -2.81 20.94
CA TYR A 56 8.17 -4.11 20.50
C TYR A 56 9.21 -4.98 19.76
N ASN A 57 10.47 -4.56 19.68
CA ASN A 57 11.54 -5.21 18.90
C ASN A 57 11.22 -5.34 17.40
N PHE A 58 10.47 -4.39 16.85
CA PHE A 58 10.19 -4.30 15.40
C PHE A 58 11.31 -3.54 14.71
N HIS A 59 12.50 -4.12 14.74
CA HIS A 59 13.72 -3.49 14.27
C HIS A 59 13.69 -3.23 12.76
N ALA A 60 13.15 -4.16 11.96
CA ALA A 60 13.12 -3.97 10.51
C ALA A 60 12.19 -2.82 10.12
N ALA A 61 10.99 -2.75 10.70
CA ALA A 61 10.06 -1.65 10.47
C ALA A 61 10.65 -0.31 10.96
N ARG A 62 11.36 -0.29 12.09
CA ARG A 62 12.02 0.90 12.63
C ARG A 62 13.14 1.40 11.72
N GLU A 63 14.05 0.53 11.33
CA GLU A 63 15.15 0.88 10.41
C GLU A 63 14.62 1.34 9.06
N TRP A 64 13.64 0.62 8.52
CA TRP A 64 13.02 0.99 7.26
C TRP A 64 12.30 2.34 7.31
N ALA A 65 11.62 2.66 8.42
CA ALA A 65 10.97 3.95 8.62
C ALA A 65 11.97 5.12 8.74
N LEU A 66 13.14 4.88 9.34
CA LEU A 66 14.23 5.85 9.41
C LEU A 66 14.86 6.10 8.03
N ASP A 67 15.07 5.04 7.26
CA ASP A 67 15.68 5.12 5.93
C ASP A 67 14.72 5.64 4.86
N ASN A 68 13.40 5.43 5.04
CA ASN A 68 12.37 5.74 4.05
C ASN A 68 11.15 6.46 4.68
N PRO A 69 11.30 7.66 5.27
CA PRO A 69 10.23 8.32 6.02
C PRO A 69 8.98 8.59 5.17
N ASP A 70 9.14 9.05 3.93
CA ASP A 70 8.01 9.30 3.03
C ASP A 70 7.29 8.00 2.62
N ARG A 71 8.07 6.93 2.36
CA ARG A 71 7.49 5.62 2.01
C ARG A 71 6.80 4.99 3.22
N TYR A 72 7.30 5.25 4.43
CA TYR A 72 6.63 4.82 5.66
C TYR A 72 5.27 5.46 5.81
N VAL A 73 5.17 6.79 5.70
CA VAL A 73 3.88 7.51 5.75
C VAL A 73 2.91 6.97 4.71
N ARG A 74 3.40 6.69 3.50
CA ARG A 74 2.57 6.11 2.45
C ARG A 74 2.15 4.68 2.77
N ALA A 75 3.07 3.83 3.24
CA ALA A 75 2.81 2.44 3.61
C ALA A 75 1.74 2.31 4.69
N VAL A 76 1.73 3.21 5.68
CA VAL A 76 0.72 3.18 6.74
C VAL A 76 -0.63 3.76 6.30
N ARG A 77 -0.66 4.63 5.28
CA ARG A 77 -1.89 5.21 4.72
C ARG A 77 -2.56 4.33 3.67
N GLU A 78 -1.76 3.80 2.76
CA GLU A 78 -2.22 3.08 1.56
C GLU A 78 -2.11 1.56 1.72
N GLY A 79 -1.54 1.11 2.83
CA GLY A 79 -1.23 -0.29 3.09
C GLY A 79 0.11 -0.71 2.53
N THR A 80 0.53 -1.90 2.95
CA THR A 80 1.77 -2.54 2.49
C THR A 80 1.46 -3.80 1.69
N VAL A 81 2.36 -4.12 0.77
CA VAL A 81 2.45 -5.43 0.15
C VAL A 81 3.85 -5.97 0.33
N ASP A 82 3.95 -7.27 0.53
CA ASP A 82 5.24 -7.94 0.58
C ASP A 82 5.91 -7.87 -0.81
N GLU A 83 7.14 -7.35 -0.85
CA GLU A 83 7.92 -7.16 -2.08
C GLU A 83 8.12 -8.47 -2.85
N THR A 84 8.23 -9.61 -2.15
CA THR A 84 8.35 -10.93 -2.79
C THR A 84 7.11 -11.33 -3.60
N PHE A 85 5.95 -10.74 -3.30
CA PHE A 85 4.71 -10.95 -4.05
C PHE A 85 4.44 -9.82 -5.05
N ALA A 86 5.04 -8.63 -4.85
CA ALA A 86 4.88 -7.48 -5.74
C ALA A 86 5.49 -7.75 -7.13
N GLU A 87 6.58 -8.52 -7.22
CA GLU A 87 7.22 -8.89 -8.50
C GLU A 87 6.34 -9.77 -9.41
N THR A 88 5.29 -10.42 -8.88
CA THR A 88 4.47 -11.38 -9.64
C THR A 88 3.36 -10.76 -10.50
N THR A 89 3.11 -9.45 -10.42
CA THR A 89 1.95 -8.82 -11.10
C THR A 89 2.31 -8.11 -12.42
N THR A 90 3.59 -8.08 -12.81
CA THR A 90 4.03 -7.53 -14.12
C THR A 90 4.51 -8.66 -15.03
N GLY A 91 3.61 -9.52 -15.47
CA GLY A 91 3.96 -10.62 -16.38
C GLY A 91 2.85 -11.64 -16.56
N GLY A 92 1.75 -11.25 -17.20
CA GLY A 92 0.72 -12.15 -17.71
C GLY A 92 0.43 -11.80 -19.16
N ASP A 93 1.06 -12.55 -20.05
CA ASP A 93 0.91 -12.57 -21.51
C ASP A 93 -0.54 -12.88 -21.95
#